data_AF-A0A5J4RXI0-F1
#
_entry.id   AF-A0A5J4RXI0-F1
#
_cell.length_a   1.000
_cell.length_b   1.000
_cell.length_c   1.000
_cell.angle_alpha   90.00
_cell.angle_beta   90.00
_cell.angle_gamma   90.00
#
_symmetry.space_group_name_H-M   'P 1'
#
loop_
_entity.id
_entity.type
_entity.pdbx_description
1 polymer ?
#
loop_
_entity_poly.entity_id
_entity_poly.type
_entity_poly.pdbx_seq_one_letter_code
_entity_poly.pdbx_strand_id
1 'polypeptide(L)' 'MSMSSEIEEIEKQYNFYRTLANFHQKMVCNELFAEHSDFHLKKMKECDDICQQIGEQITQLCQKINKKNGNKKN' A
#
# COMPACT_ATOMS: atom_id res chain seq x y z
N MET A 1 -6.79 9.22 19.28
CA MET A 1 -5.64 8.60 18.60
C MET A 1 -4.78 9.72 18.01
N SER A 2 -3.44 9.62 18.09
CA SER A 2 -2.54 10.61 17.48
C SER A 2 -2.41 10.33 15.97
N MET A 3 -2.31 11.37 15.14
CA MET A 3 -2.15 11.23 13.69
C MET A 3 -0.90 10.40 13.29
N SER A 4 0.14 10.40 14.12
CA SER A 4 1.32 9.54 13.91
C SER A 4 1.00 8.05 14.03
N SER A 5 0.08 7.66 14.92
CA SER A 5 -0.38 6.27 15.06
C SER A 5 -1.19 5.80 13.87
N GLU A 6 -1.94 6.71 13.22
CA GLU A 6 -2.76 6.41 12.05
C GLU A 6 -1.89 6.19 10.81
N ILE A 7 -0.86 7.03 10.60
CA ILE A 7 0.12 6.84 9.52
C ILE A 7 0.88 5.51 9.70
N GLU A 8 1.34 5.21 10.91
CA GLU A 8 2.06 3.96 11.19
C GLU A 8 1.20 2.72 10.89
N GLU A 9 -0.09 2.75 11.20
CA GLU A 9 -1.02 1.67 10.91
C GLU A 9 -1.24 1.49 9.39
N ILE A 10 -1.37 2.60 8.67
CA ILE A 10 -1.51 2.61 7.21
C ILE A 10 -0.22 2.12 6.53
N GLU A 11 0.96 2.48 7.05
CA GLU A 11 2.26 1.97 6.56
C GLU A 11 2.41 0.46 6.78
N LYS A 12 1.90 -0.08 7.90
CA LYS A 12 1.86 -1.54 8.13
C LYS A 12 0.99 -2.24 7.09
N GLN A 13 -0.17 -1.66 6.75
CA GLN A 13 -1.03 -2.19 5.70
C GLN A 13 -0.33 -2.15 4.33
N TYR A 14 0.34 -1.03 3.99
CA TYR A 14 1.11 -0.91 2.75
C TYR A 14 2.16 -2.03 2.63
N ASN A 15 2.94 -2.24 3.69
CA ASN A 15 4.01 -3.24 3.71
C ASN A 15 3.46 -4.67 3.58
N PHE A 16 2.30 -4.94 4.20
CA PHE A 16 1.61 -6.23 4.06
C PHE A 16 1.21 -6.49 2.60
N TYR A 17 0.48 -5.57 1.97
CA TYR A 17 0.04 -5.74 0.57
C TYR A 17 1.22 -5.77 -0.41
N ARG A 18 2.27 -4.99 -0.15
CA ARG A 18 3.50 -5.04 -0.96
C ARG A 18 4.18 -6.40 -0.88
N THR A 19 4.19 -7.01 0.31
CA THR A 19 4.74 -8.35 0.50
C THR A 19 3.91 -9.40 -0.25
N LEU A 20 2.58 -9.29 -0.22
CA LEU A 20 1.68 -10.16 -0.99
C LEU A 20 1.85 -10.00 -2.49
N ALA A 21 1.97 -8.76 -2.99
CA ALA A 21 2.24 -8.50 -4.41
C ALA A 21 3.53 -9.19 -4.87
N ASN A 22 4.61 -9.04 -4.08
CA ASN A 22 5.90 -9.70 -4.35
C ASN A 22 5.81 -11.23 -4.31
N PHE A 23 4.99 -11.80 -3.41
CA PHE A 23 4.73 -13.23 -3.38
C PHE A 23 4.06 -13.68 -4.68
N HIS A 24 3.00 -12.99 -5.11
CA HIS A 24 2.31 -13.32 -6.35
C HIS A 24 3.18 -13.15 -7.59
N GLN A 25 4.01 -12.10 -7.65
CA GLN A 25 4.99 -11.91 -8.71
C GLN A 25 5.95 -13.11 -8.82
N LYS A 26 6.46 -13.61 -7.69
CA LYS A 26 7.32 -14.81 -7.67
C LYS A 26 6.60 -16.05 -8.18
N MET A 27 5.31 -16.19 -7.88
CA MET A 27 4.52 -17.34 -8.37
C MET A 27 4.25 -17.26 -9.88
N VAL A 28 4.02 -16.06 -10.43
CA VAL A 28 3.90 -15.87 -11.89
C VAL A 28 5.18 -16.29 -12.62
N CYS A 29 6.35 -15.97 -12.05
CA CYS A 29 7.65 -16.30 -12.64
C CYS A 29 8.11 -17.75 -12.40
N ASN A 30 7.33 -18.57 -11.69
CA ASN A 30 7.69 -19.94 -11.35
C ASN A 30 6.95 -20.93 -12.25
N GLU A 31 7.71 -21.70 -13.01
CA GLU A 31 7.18 -22.70 -13.97
C GLU A 31 6.27 -23.75 -13.31
N LEU A 32 6.49 -24.06 -12.02
CA LEU A 32 5.62 -24.98 -11.25
C LEU A 32 4.19 -24.47 -11.10
N PHE A 33 3.97 -23.16 -11.19
CA PHE A 33 2.66 -22.52 -11.01
C PHE A 33 2.13 -21.90 -12.30
N ALA A 34 2.67 -22.29 -13.46
CA ALA A 34 2.29 -21.72 -14.75
C ALA A 34 0.78 -21.85 -15.05
N GLU A 35 0.15 -22.96 -14.63
CA GLU A 35 -1.29 -23.19 -14.77
C GLU A 35 -2.17 -22.25 -13.93
N HIS A 36 -1.58 -21.56 -12.95
CA HIS A 36 -2.24 -20.58 -12.08
C HIS A 36 -1.70 -19.16 -12.29
N SER A 37 -0.95 -18.93 -13.37
CA SER A 37 -0.34 -17.63 -13.68
C SER A 37 -1.37 -16.50 -13.73
N ASP A 38 -2.52 -16.70 -14.37
CA ASP A 38 -3.60 -15.71 -14.44
C ASP A 38 -4.18 -15.35 -13.07
N PHE A 39 -4.32 -16.33 -12.18
CA PHE A 39 -4.77 -16.08 -10.81
C PHE A 39 -3.76 -15.22 -10.05
N HIS A 40 -2.47 -15.56 -10.15
CA HIS A 40 -1.42 -14.82 -9.48
C HIS A 40 -1.22 -13.41 -10.08
N LEU A 41 -1.34 -13.25 -11.39
CA LEU A 41 -1.33 -11.94 -12.06
C LEU A 41 -2.48 -11.07 -11.57
N LYS A 42 -3.69 -11.61 -11.50
CA LYS A 42 -4.86 -10.90 -10.98
C LYS A 42 -4.64 -10.47 -9.52
N LYS A 43 -4.13 -11.37 -8.67
CA LYS A 43 -3.85 -11.06 -7.26
C LYS A 43 -2.73 -10.06 -7.07
N MET A 44 -1.68 -10.12 -7.88
CA MET A 44 -0.61 -9.11 -7.88
C MET A 44 -1.18 -7.73 -8.20
N LYS A 45 -2.00 -7.62 -9.26
CA LYS A 45 -2.65 -6.36 -9.65
C LYS A 45 -3.57 -5.82 -8.55
N GLU A 46 -4.40 -6.68 -7.96
CA GLU A 46 -5.26 -6.29 -6.82
C GLU A 46 -4.43 -5.74 -5.65
N CYS A 47 -3.28 -6.34 -5.34
CA CYS A 47 -2.39 -5.83 -4.28
C CYS A 47 -1.75 -4.49 -4.66
N ASP A 48 -1.31 -4.32 -5.91
CA ASP A 48 -0.71 -3.06 -6.38
C ASP A 48 -1.74 -1.91 -6.37
N ASP A 49 -2.98 -2.18 -6.78
CA ASP A 49 -4.09 -1.20 -6.73
C ASP A 49 -4.36 -0.76 -5.28
N ILE A 50 -4.33 -1.69 -4.32
CA ILE A 50 -4.48 -1.37 -2.88
C ILE A 50 -3.28 -0.55 -2.38
N CYS A 51 -2.05 -0.92 -2.75
CA CYS A 51 -0.86 -0.16 -2.39
C CYS A 51 -0.93 1.30 -2.90
N GLN A 52 -1.46 1.52 -4.11
CA GLN A 52 -1.68 2.86 -4.64
C GLN A 52 -2.69 3.65 -3.79
N GLN A 53 -3.85 3.05 -3.46
CA GLN A 53 -4.86 3.69 -2.61
C GLN A 53 -4.29 4.07 -1.25
N ILE A 54 -3.48 3.20 -0.65
CA ILE A 54 -2.81 3.48 0.62
C ILE A 54 -1.83 4.66 0.48
N GLY A 55 -1.04 4.71 -0.59
CA GLY A 55 -0.13 5.83 -0.85
C GLY A 55 -0.85 7.18 -0.99
N GLU A 56 -2.03 7.19 -1.62
CA GLU A 56 -2.90 8.38 -1.69
C GLU A 56 -3.42 8.79 -0.31
N GLN A 57 -3.83 7.84 0.53
CA GLN A 57 -4.26 8.11 1.91
C GLN A 57 -3.15 8.74 2.76
N ILE A 58 -1.93 8.18 2.70
CA ILE A 58 -0.75 8.74 3.39
C ILE A 58 -0.50 10.17 2.92
N THR A 59 -0.55 10.40 1.60
CA THR A 59 -0.36 11.74 1.03
C THR A 59 -1.39 12.74 1.56
N GLN A 60 -2.67 12.36 1.61
CA GLN A 60 -3.73 13.20 2.16
C GLN A 60 -3.54 13.51 3.65
N LEU A 61 -3.12 12.53 4.45
CA LEU A 61 -2.82 12.72 5.88
C LEU A 61 -1.65 13.68 6.09
N CYS A 62 -0.56 13.51 5.34
CA CYS A 62 0.60 14.40 5.37
C CYS A 62 0.21 15.84 4.99
N GLN A 63 -0.63 16.02 3.97
CA GLN A 63 -1.15 17.35 3.59
C GLN A 63 -1.99 17.98 4.70
N LYS A 64 -2.85 17.20 5.37
CA LYS A 64 -3.66 17.69 6.51
C LYS A 64 -2.76 18.15 7.66
N ILE A 65 -1.70 17.40 7.97
CA ILE A 65 -0.72 17.76 9.01
C ILE A 65 -0.03 19.10 8.67
N ASN A 66 0.45 19.24 7.43
CA ASN A 66 1.13 20.45 6.99
C ASN A 66 0.21 21.68 7.04
N LYS A 67 -1.07 21.55 6.63
CA LYS A 67 -2.05 22.64 6.74
C LYS A 67 -2.33 23.03 8.20
N LYS A 68 -2.45 22.05 9.10
CA LYS A 68 -2.68 22.30 10.54
C LYS A 68 -1.50 23.01 11.20
N ASN A 69 -0.28 22.65 10.81
CA ASN A 69 0.94 23.24 11.38
C ASN A 69 1.28 24.61 10.76
N GLY A 70 0.93 24.84 9.50
CA GLY A 70 1.10 26.14 8.82
C GLY A 70 0.17 27.24 9.35
N ASN A 71 -1.05 26.90 9.77
CA ASN A 71 -2.03 27.88 10.30
C ASN A 71 -1.75 28.34 11.75
N LYS A 72 -0.73 27.80 12.43
CA LYS A 72 -0.38 28.18 13.81
C LYS A 72 0.62 29.35 13.90
N LYS A 73 0.98 29.97 12.77
CA LYS A 73 2.02 31.03 12.66
C LYS A 73 1.52 32.44 12.31
N ASN A 74 0.21 32.69 12.30
CA ASN A 74 -0.36 34.03 12.12
C ASN A 74 -1.13 34.48 13.36
#